data_AF-A0A433JHJ8-F1
#
_entry.id   AF-A0A433JHJ8-F1
#
_cell.length_a   1.000
_cell.length_b   1.000
_cell.length_c   1.000
_cell.angle_alpha   90.00
_cell.angle_beta   90.00
_cell.angle_gamma   90.00
#
_symmetry.space_group_name_H-M   'P 1'
#
loop_
_entity.id
_entity.type
_entity.pdbx_description
1 polymer ?
#
loop_
_entity_poly.entity_id
_entity_poly.type
_entity_poly.pdbx_seq_one_letter_code
_entity_poly.pdbx_strand_id
1 'polypeptide(L)' 'MRIVTIPFEEPLIICIDGEIVQLIAFQTQEHGNIKFGVNAPRSINVHREEIYHAIKQREISVE' A
#
# COMPACT_ATOMS: atom_id res chain seq x y z
N MET A 1 -2.12 -8.54 12.69
CA MET A 1 -2.33 -7.10 12.48
C MET A 1 -1.40 -6.34 13.42
N ARG A 2 -0.59 -5.41 12.91
CA ARG A 2 0.29 -4.54 13.71
C ARG A 2 -0.15 -3.10 13.48
N ILE A 3 -0.39 -2.35 14.54
CA ILE A 3 -0.77 -0.93 14.48
C ILE A 3 0.46 -0.11 14.86
N VAL A 4 0.76 0.91 14.06
CA VAL A 4 1.84 1.87 14.31
C VAL A 4 1.35 3.28 14.01
N THR A 5 1.88 4.26 14.74
CA THR A 5 1.68 5.68 14.43
C THR A 5 2.84 6.14 13.56
N ILE A 6 2.53 6.75 12.42
CA ILE A 6 3.52 7.35 11.53
C ILE A 6 3.28 8.85 11.42
N PRO A 7 4.33 9.68 11.44
CA PRO A 7 4.22 11.08 11.08
C PRO A 7 3.91 11.25 9.59
N PHE A 8 3.28 12.36 9.23
CA PHE A 8 3.10 12.74 7.82
C PHE A 8 4.43 13.17 7.21
N GLU A 9 4.57 12.98 5.90
CA GLU A 9 5.73 13.38 5.09
C GLU A 9 7.06 12.68 5.44
N GLU A 10 7.03 11.69 6.34
CA GLU A 10 8.18 10.85 6.66
C GLU A 10 7.99 9.41 6.14
N PRO A 11 9.05 8.77 5.62
CA PRO A 11 8.96 7.41 5.10
C PRO A 11 8.96 6.36 6.21
N LEU A 12 7.91 5.53 6.22
CA LEU A 12 7.92 4.24 6.89
C LEU A 12 8.59 3.21 5.98
N ILE A 13 9.66 2.59 6.47
CA ILE A 13 10.37 1.53 5.78
C ILE A 13 9.79 0.17 6.18
N ILE A 14 9.38 -0.61 5.18
CA ILE A 14 8.80 -1.95 5.35
C ILE A 14 9.68 -2.93 4.57
N CYS A 15 10.11 -4.00 5.23
CA CYS A 15 10.86 -5.09 4.60
C CYS A 15 9.91 -6.27 4.34
N ILE A 16 9.74 -6.66 3.08
CA ILE A 16 8.89 -7.76 2.64
C ILE A 16 9.76 -8.72 1.85
N ASP A 17 9.96 -9.94 2.35
CA ASP A 17 10.78 -10.99 1.70
C ASP A 17 12.19 -10.52 1.29
N GLY A 18 12.78 -9.61 2.06
CA GLY A 18 14.10 -9.01 1.79
C GLY A 18 14.08 -7.79 0.87
N GLU A 19 12.92 -7.45 0.29
CA GLU A 19 12.71 -6.25 -0.52
C GLU A 19 12.28 -5.07 0.34
N ILE A 20 12.75 -3.87 -0.02
CA ILE A 20 12.47 -2.63 0.71
C ILE A 20 11.31 -1.89 0.04
N VAL A 21 10.25 -1.65 0.78
CA VAL A 21 9.12 -0.81 0.39
C VAL A 21 9.10 0.43 1.29
N GLN A 22 8.92 1.61 0.70
CA GLN A 22 8.75 2.86 1.42
C GLN A 22 7.31 3.34 1.30
N LEU A 23 6.71 3.68 2.44
CA LEU A 23 5.36 4.24 2.53
C LEU A 23 5.44 5.63 3.14
N ILE A 24 4.86 6.63 2.49
CA ILE A 24 4.77 8.01 3.01
C ILE A 24 3.30 8.40 3.08
N ALA A 25 2.85 8.90 4.22
CA ALA A 25 1.51 9.45 4.38
C ALA A 25 1.53 10.98 4.13
N PHE A 26 0.55 11.48 3.39
CA PHE A 26 0.36 12.91 3.14
C PHE A 26 -1.05 13.32 3.57
N GLN A 27 -1.16 14.48 4.22
CA GLN A 27 -2.44 15.09 4.46
C GLN A 27 -3.06 15.57 3.15
N THR A 28 -4.38 15.49 3.06
CA THR A 28 -5.12 16.05 1.94
C THR A 28 -6.02 17.19 2.44
N GLN A 29 -6.48 18.04 1.53
CA GLN A 29 -7.46 19.09 1.87
C GLN A 29 -8.84 18.52 2.19
N GLU A 30 -9.12 17.29 1.77
CA GLU A 30 -10.39 16.62 1.98
C GLU A 30 -10.39 15.89 3.33
N HIS A 31 -11.34 16.25 4.19
CA HIS A 31 -11.44 15.67 5.51
C HIS A 31 -11.71 14.16 5.44
N GLY A 32 -10.95 13.39 6.21
CA GLY A 32 -11.05 11.93 6.25
C GLY A 32 -10.18 11.21 5.20
N ASN A 33 -9.65 11.92 4.20
CA ASN A 33 -8.81 11.33 3.18
C ASN A 33 -7.32 11.52 3.46
N ILE A 34 -6.56 10.43 3.33
CA ILE A 34 -5.11 10.40 3.44
C ILE A 34 -4.56 9.91 2.11
N LYS A 35 -3.54 10.60 1.58
CA LYS A 35 -2.81 10.16 0.40
C LYS A 35 -1.60 9.36 0.84
N PHE A 36 -1.39 8.20 0.22
CA PHE A 36 -0.18 7.40 0.42
C PHE A 36 0.70 7.43 -0.82
N GLY A 37 1.98 7.77 -0.64
CA GLY A 37 3.04 7.50 -1.61
C GLY A 37 3.65 6.14 -1.30
N VAL A 38 3.73 5.27 -2.31
CA VAL A 38 4.35 3.95 -2.18
C VAL A 38 5.49 3.86 -3.18
N ASN A 39 6.70 3.60 -2.68
CA ASN A 39 7.86 3.28 -3.50
C ASN A 39 8.21 1.81 -3.25
N ALA A 40 8.08 0.98 -4.28
CA ALA A 40 8.33 -0.46 -4.21
C ALA A 40 9.09 -0.93 -5.46
N PRO A 41 9.93 -1.97 -5.34
CA PRO A 41 10.53 -2.65 -6.49
C PRO A 41 9.45 -3.24 -7.41
N ARG A 42 9.78 -3.41 -8.70
CA ARG A 42 8.85 -3.99 -9.69
C ARG A 42 8.47 -5.45 -9.42
N SER A 43 9.22 -6.14 -8.58
CA SER A 43 8.91 -7.50 -8.12
C SER A 43 7.72 -7.53 -7.16
N ILE A 44 7.36 -6.40 -6.54
CA ILE A 44 6.27 -6.31 -5.58
C ILE A 44 5.06 -5.61 -6.21
N ASN A 45 3.96 -6.36 -6.35
CA ASN A 45 2.70 -5.82 -6.81
C ASN A 45 2.02 -5.02 -5.69
N VAL A 46 1.70 -3.75 -5.96
CA VAL A 46 1.02 -2.87 -5.02
C VAL A 46 -0.37 -2.56 -5.55
N HIS A 47 -1.39 -2.91 -4.77
CA HIS A 47 -2.78 -2.68 -5.09
C HIS A 47 -3.51 -2.07 -3.90
N ARG A 48 -4.58 -1.32 -4.17
CA ARG A 48 -5.61 -1.08 -3.16
C ARG A 48 -6.35 -2.38 -2.87
N GLU A 49 -6.76 -2.60 -1.63
CA GLU A 49 -7.34 -3.87 -1.18
C GLU A 49 -8.58 -4.25 -2.01
N GLU A 50 -9.46 -3.29 -2.27
CA GLU A 50 -10.67 -3.49 -3.07
C GLU A 50 -10.35 -3.92 -4.52
N ILE A 51 -9.26 -3.39 -5.09
CA ILE A 51 -8.81 -3.74 -6.43
C ILE A 51 -8.14 -5.12 -6.43
N TYR A 52 -7.32 -5.42 -5.42
CA TYR A 52 -6.69 -6.73 -5.27
C TYR A 52 -7.73 -7.85 -5.23
N HIS A 53 -8.78 -7.70 -4.42
CA HIS A 53 -9.86 -8.68 -4.35
C HIS A 53 -10.62 -8.82 -5.68
N ALA A 54 -10.89 -7.71 -6.38
CA ALA A 54 -11.56 -7.76 -7.67
C ALA A 54 -10.72 -8.49 -8.75
N ILE A 55 -9.40 -8.31 -8.75
CA ILE A 55 -8.49 -9.05 -9.66
C ILE A 55 -8.51 -10.54 -9.33
N LYS A 56 -8.33 -10.88 -8.06
CA LYS A 56 -8.26 -12.28 -7.61
C LYS A 56 -9.54 -13.05 -7.87
N GLN A 57 -10.70 -12.41 -7.70
CA GLN A 57 -11.99 -13.02 -8.03
C GLN A 57 -12.13 -13.34 -9.53
N ARG A 58 -11.59 -12.50 -10.41
CA ARG A 58 -11.61 -12.74 -11.86
C ARG A 58 -10.70 -13.91 -12.24
N GLU A 59 -9.52 -13.99 -11.65
CA GLU A 59 -8.59 -15.12 -11.90
C GLU A 59 -9.22 -16.46 -11.50
N ILE A 60 -9.87 -16.51 -10.33
CA ILE A 60 -10.55 -17.72 -9.85
C ILE A 60 -11.75 -18.12 -10.73
N SER A 61 -12.38 -17.16 -11.41
CA SER A 61 -13.57 -17.42 -12.24
C SER A 61 -13.24 -17.89 -13.66
N VAL A 62 -11.96 -17.91 -14.05
CA VAL A 62 -11.48 -18.29 -15.39
C VAL A 62 -10.85 -19.70 -15.39
N GLU A 63 -10.64 -20.31 -14.22
CA GLU A 63 -10.35 -21.73 -14.02
C GLU A 63 -11.64 -22.56 -13.82
#